data_AF-E6PN44-F1
#
_entry.id   AF-E6PN44-F1
#
_cell.length_a   1.000
_cell.length_b   1.000
_cell.length_c   1.000
_cell.angle_alpha   90.00
_cell.angle_beta   90.00
_cell.angle_gamma   90.00
#
_symmetry.space_group_name_H-M   'P 1'
#
loop_
_entity.id
_entity.type
_entity.pdbx_description
1 polymer ?
#
loop_
_entity_poly.entity_id
_entity_poly.type
_entity_poly.pdbx_seq_one_letter_code
_entity_poly.pdbx_strand_id
1 'polypeptide(L)' 'MLREAGDIIPAPGSGGESGRVLARLPRSRHARLVARARQEGVPLNTCVVAALADAMHHG' A
#
# COMPACT_ATOMS: atom_id res chain seq x y z
N MET A 1 27.76 0.12 -10.48
CA MET A 1 26.56 0.96 -10.30
C MET A 1 25.57 0.58 -11.37
N LEU A 2 24.43 -0.03 -11.01
CA LEU A 2 23.38 -0.34 -11.98
C LEU A 2 22.57 0.92 -12.27
N ARG A 3 22.46 1.27 -13.55
CA ARG A 3 21.72 2.42 -14.07
C ARG A 3 20.60 1.89 -14.93
N GLU A 4 19.37 2.00 -14.44
CA GLU A 4 18.17 1.84 -15.26
C GLU A 4 17.43 3.18 -15.17
N ALA A 5 17.41 3.94 -16.27
CA ALA A 5 16.72 5.23 -16.42
C ALA A 5 17.33 6.54 -15.86
N GLY A 6 18.66 6.64 -15.68
CA GLY A 6 19.34 7.94 -15.49
C GLY A 6 19.07 8.69 -14.18
N ASP A 7 18.11 8.22 -13.39
CA ASP A 7 17.86 8.66 -12.02
C ASP A 7 18.71 7.84 -11.04
N ILE A 8 19.17 8.49 -9.98
CA ILE A 8 19.99 7.84 -8.95
C ILE A 8 19.04 6.97 -8.14
N ILE A 9 19.14 5.64 -8.27
CA ILE A 9 18.35 4.74 -7.41
C ILE A 9 18.73 5.08 -5.96
N PRO A 10 17.77 5.59 -5.14
CA PRO A 10 18.06 5.93 -3.76
C PRO A 10 18.55 4.69 -3.03
N ALA A 11 19.52 4.88 -2.13
CA ALA A 11 19.96 3.78 -1.28
C ALA A 11 18.74 3.24 -0.50
N PRO A 12 18.62 1.91 -0.29
CA PRO A 12 17.55 1.36 0.53
C PRO A 12 17.50 2.07 1.89
N GLY A 13 16.35 2.69 2.22
CA GLY A 13 16.19 3.47 3.46
C GLY A 13 16.58 4.95 3.38
N SER A 14 17.03 5.47 2.23
CA SER A 14 17.23 6.92 2.04
C SER A 14 15.94 7.66 1.64
N GLY A 15 14.85 6.92 1.40
CA GLY A 15 13.51 7.50 1.36
C GLY A 15 13.15 7.94 2.77
N GLY A 16 12.68 9.19 2.92
CA GLY A 16 12.32 9.75 4.23
C GLY A 16 11.20 8.98 4.94
N GLU A 17 10.58 9.63 5.92
CA GLU A 17 9.54 9.02 6.74
C GLU A 17 8.40 8.42 5.88
N SER A 18 8.05 7.15 6.13
CA SER A 18 6.85 6.56 5.52
C SER A 18 5.62 7.32 6.04
N GLY A 19 4.97 8.10 5.18
CA GLY A 19 3.77 8.84 5.53
C GLY A 19 2.70 7.92 6.10
N ARG A 20 2.29 8.15 7.36
CA ARG A 20 1.22 7.39 8.00
C ARG A 20 -0.12 8.12 7.85
N VAL A 21 -1.10 7.44 7.28
CA VAL A 21 -2.48 7.94 7.20
C VAL A 21 -3.35 7.17 8.20
N LEU A 22 -4.13 7.90 9.00
CA LEU A 22 -5.12 7.34 9.93
C LEU A 22 -6.52 7.66 9.41
N ALA A 23 -7.31 6.64 9.12
CA ALA A 23 -8.69 6.76 8.65
C ALA A 23 -9.62 5.81 9.41
N ARG A 24 -10.86 6.21 9.62
CA ARG A 24 -11.91 5.35 10.21
C ARG A 24 -12.66 4.61 9.10
N LEU A 25 -12.98 3.34 9.34
CA LEU A 25 -13.71 2.50 8.40
C LEU A 25 -14.84 1.75 9.13
N PRO A 26 -16.00 1.50 8.50
CA PRO A 26 -16.99 0.59 9.05
C PRO A 26 -16.38 -0.79 9.37
N ARG A 27 -16.77 -1.38 10.50
CA ARG A 27 -16.22 -2.66 10.98
C ARG A 27 -16.28 -3.77 9.93
N SER A 28 -17.38 -3.86 9.19
CA SER A 28 -17.57 -4.88 8.15
C SER A 28 -16.56 -4.75 7.01
N ARG A 29 -16.25 -3.52 6.57
CA ARG A 29 -15.25 -3.28 5.52
C ARG A 29 -13.84 -3.57 6.03
N HIS A 30 -13.52 -3.16 7.25
CA HIS A 30 -12.24 -3.48 7.88
C HIS A 30 -12.05 -5.01 7.98
N ALA A 31 -13.07 -5.74 8.45
CA ALA A 31 -13.02 -7.19 8.57
C ALA A 31 -12.79 -7.89 7.22
N ARG A 32 -13.44 -7.42 6.14
CA ARG A 32 -13.22 -7.94 4.78
C ARG A 32 -11.77 -7.74 4.31
N LEU A 33 -11.19 -6.57 4.55
CA LEU A 33 -9.79 -6.29 4.20
C LEU A 33 -8.82 -7.16 5.01
N VAL A 34 -9.08 -7.36 6.30
CA VAL A 34 -8.27 -8.26 7.14
C VAL A 34 -8.36 -9.71 6.67
N ALA A 35 -9.55 -10.19 6.33
CA ALA A 35 -9.73 -11.54 5.80
C ALA A 35 -8.96 -11.74 4.48
N ARG A 36 -9.05 -10.77 3.58
CA ARG A 36 -8.31 -10.76 2.30
C ARG A 36 -6.80 -10.76 2.52
N ALA A 37 -6.29 -9.88 3.38
CA ALA A 37 -4.87 -9.80 3.69
C ALA A 37 -4.31 -11.12 4.24
N ARG A 38 -5.10 -11.80 5.10
CA ARG A 38 -4.75 -13.14 5.62
C ARG A 38 -4.74 -14.21 4.52
N GLN A 39 -5.72 -14.20 3.62
CA GLN A 39 -5.79 -15.14 2.50
C GLN A 39 -4.63 -14.96 1.52
N GLU A 40 -4.27 -13.71 1.22
CA GLU A 40 -3.18 -13.37 0.30
C GLU A 40 -1.79 -13.43 0.96
N GLY A 41 -1.71 -13.57 2.29
CA GLY A 41 -0.45 -13.61 3.02
C GLY A 41 0.31 -12.27 3.04
N VAL A 42 -0.40 -11.15 2.87
CA VAL A 42 0.18 -9.80 2.77
C VAL A 42 -0.19 -8.91 3.96
N PRO A 43 0.57 -7.83 4.23
CA PRO A 43 0.17 -6.82 5.20
C PRO A 43 -1.13 -6.14 4.81
N LEU A 44 -1.95 -5.76 5.80
CA LEU A 44 -3.24 -5.09 5.58
C LEU A 44 -3.12 -3.83 4.70
N ASN A 45 -2.03 -3.07 4.86
CA ASN A 45 -1.78 -1.86 4.08
C ASN A 45 -1.75 -2.14 2.56
N THR A 46 -1.28 -3.30 2.13
CA THR A 46 -1.26 -3.69 0.72
C THR A 46 -2.68 -3.81 0.17
N CYS A 47 -3.59 -4.50 0.88
CA CYS A 47 -4.99 -4.61 0.46
C CYS A 47 -5.70 -3.24 0.49
N VAL A 48 -5.34 -2.36 1.43
CA VAL A 48 -5.89 -1.00 1.49
C VAL A 48 -5.49 -0.18 0.26
N VAL A 49 -4.19 -0.16 -0.08
CA VAL A 49 -3.67 0.54 -1.26
C VAL A 49 -4.31 -0.01 -2.54
N ALA A 50 -4.45 -1.33 -2.66
CA ALA A 50 -5.11 -1.95 -3.81
C ALA A 50 -6.59 -1.53 -3.94
N ALA A 51 -7.33 -1.50 -2.83
CA ALA A 51 -8.72 -1.06 -2.84
C ALA A 51 -8.87 0.44 -3.21
N LEU A 52 -7.93 1.28 -2.79
CA LEU A 52 -7.86 2.69 -3.18
C LEU A 52 -7.59 2.85 -4.68
N ALA A 53 -6.59 2.14 -5.21
CA ALA A 53 -6.26 2.17 -6.63
C ALA A 53 -7.46 1.71 -7.49
N ASP A 54 -8.12 0.63 -7.09
CA ASP A 54 -9.32 0.12 -7.76
C ASP A 54 -10.46 1.15 -7.79
N ALA A 55 -10.71 1.83 -6.67
CA ALA A 55 -11.72 2.88 -6.58
C ALA A 55 -11.40 4.11 -7.43
N MET A 56 -10.12 4.43 -7.63
CA MET A 56 -9.68 5.55 -8.47
C MET A 56 -9.72 5.24 -9.97
N HIS A 57 -9.61 3.97 -10.35
CA HIS A 57 -9.71 3.54 -11.75
C HIS A 57 -11.14 3.41 -12.26
N HIS A 58 -12.09 3.09 -11.39
CA HIS A 58 -13.51 2.92 -11.74
C HIS A 58 -14.38 4.13 -11.36
N GLY A 59 -13.74 5.26 -11.04
CA GLY A 59 -14.38 6.53 -10.66
C GLY A 59 -14.66 7.45 -11.84
#